data_AF-A0A351Y4L8-F1
#
_entry.id   AF-A0A351Y4L8-F1
#
_cell.length_a   1.000
_cell.length_b   1.000
_cell.length_c   1.000
_cell.angle_alpha   90.00
_cell.angle_beta   90.00
_cell.angle_gamma   90.00
#
_symmetry.space_group_name_H-M   'P 1'
#
loop_
_entity.id
_entity.type
_entity.pdbx_description
1 polymer ?
#
loop_
_entity_poly.entity_id
_entity_poly.type
_entity_poly.pdbx_seq_one_letter_code
_entity_poly.pdbx_strand_id
1 'polypeptide(L)'
;MANMIQHIQKPTLIISHNKTLAAQLATEFKYFFPNNAVHYFVSYFDYYQPESYLPAQGVYIEKEATINQEIEMYRLATMASLLSRNDVIVVASASSLYGL
;
A
#
# COMPACT_ATOMS: atom_id res chain seq x y z
N MET A 1 2.24 4.43 -18.82
CA MET A 1 2.81 4.91 -17.54
C MET A 1 4.25 4.43 -17.32
N ALA A 2 4.55 3.13 -17.44
CA ALA A 2 5.92 2.59 -17.28
C ALA A 2 6.99 3.36 -18.07
N ASN A 3 6.76 3.64 -19.36
CA ASN A 3 7.69 4.44 -20.15
C ASN A 3 8.00 5.81 -19.52
N MET A 4 7.01 6.55 -18.99
CA MET A 4 7.29 7.85 -18.37
C MET A 4 8.18 7.71 -17.14
N ILE A 5 7.95 6.70 -16.30
CA ILE A 5 8.76 6.43 -15.12
C ILE A 5 10.20 6.12 -15.53
N GLN A 6 10.38 5.31 -16.58
CA GLN A 6 11.68 4.98 -17.14
C GLN A 6 12.41 6.20 -17.72
N HIS A 7 11.71 7.19 -18.25
CA HIS A 7 12.38 8.40 -18.77
C HIS A 7 12.67 9.43 -17.67
N ILE A 8 11.78 9.57 -16.68
CA ILE A 8 11.87 10.58 -15.62
C ILE A 8 12.86 10.16 -14.51
N GLN A 9 13.04 8.85 -14.29
CA GLN A 9 14.00 8.30 -13.31
C GLN A 9 13.82 8.88 -11.89
N LYS A 10 12.57 8.92 -11.41
CA LYS A 10 12.23 9.36 -10.04
C LYS A 10 11.44 8.28 -9.31
N PRO A 11 11.61 8.16 -7.97
CA PRO A 11 10.72 7.37 -7.14
C PRO A 11 9.26 7.73 -7.43
N THR A 12 8.44 6.72 -7.70
CA THR A 12 7.07 6.94 -8.17
C THR A 12 6.06 6.21 -7.30
N LEU A 13 5.03 6.94 -6.86
CA LEU A 13 3.86 6.40 -6.18
C LEU A 13 2.70 6.29 -7.18
N ILE A 14 2.14 5.10 -7.32
CA ILE A 14 0.96 4.81 -8.14
C ILE A 14 -0.18 4.46 -7.19
N ILE A 15 -1.23 5.27 -7.16
CA ILE A 15 -2.38 5.05 -6.28
C ILE A 15 -3.52 4.41 -7.07
N SER A 16 -3.98 3.26 -6.60
CA SER A 16 -5.16 2.56 -7.10
C SER A 16 -6.30 2.62 -6.09
N HIS A 17 -7.53 2.69 -6.57
CA HIS A 17 -8.73 2.79 -5.74
C HIS A 17 -9.14 1.46 -5.08
N ASN A 18 -8.56 0.32 -5.49
CA ASN A 18 -8.86 -0.98 -4.90
C ASN A 18 -7.63 -1.91 -4.85
N LYS A 19 -7.67 -2.89 -3.93
CA LYS A 19 -6.57 -3.85 -3.67
C LYS A 19 -6.31 -4.76 -4.88
N THR A 20 -7.34 -5.21 -5.58
CA THR A 20 -7.22 -6.14 -6.72
C THR A 20 -6.41 -5.53 -7.87
N LEU A 21 -6.78 -4.32 -8.29
CA LEU A 21 -6.08 -3.59 -9.34
C LEU A 21 -4.68 -3.17 -8.87
N ALA A 22 -4.49 -2.81 -7.60
CA ALA A 22 -3.17 -2.52 -7.06
C ALA A 22 -2.24 -3.75 -7.15
N ALA A 23 -2.74 -4.94 -6.84
CA ALA A 23 -1.96 -6.18 -6.96
C ALA A 23 -1.62 -6.53 -8.42
N GLN A 24 -2.58 -6.35 -9.34
CA GLN A 24 -2.36 -6.54 -10.78
C GLN A 24 -1.25 -5.61 -11.28
N LEU A 25 -1.36 -4.31 -10.99
CA LEU A 25 -0.36 -3.32 -11.36
C LEU A 25 1.01 -3.63 -10.75
N ALA A 26 1.09 -3.98 -9.46
CA ALA A 26 2.37 -4.35 -8.84
C ALA A 26 3.04 -5.53 -9.56
N THR A 27 2.24 -6.51 -10.00
CA THR A 27 2.72 -7.67 -10.78
C THR A 27 3.24 -7.24 -12.15
N GLU A 28 2.49 -6.43 -12.89
CA GLU A 28 2.91 -5.92 -14.20
C GLU A 28 4.17 -5.05 -14.10
N PHE A 29 4.26 -4.18 -13.09
CA PHE A 29 5.43 -3.33 -12.89
C PHE A 29 6.67 -4.13 -12.48
N LYS A 30 6.52 -5.22 -11.71
CA LYS A 30 7.62 -6.17 -11.45
C LYS A 30 8.12 -6.80 -12.74
N TYR A 31 7.22 -7.14 -13.67
CA TYR A 31 7.60 -7.67 -14.98
C TYR A 31 8.29 -6.63 -15.86
N PHE A 32 7.81 -5.38 -15.89
CA PHE A 32 8.41 -4.31 -16.67
C PHE A 32 9.76 -3.84 -16.11
N PHE A 33 9.96 -3.92 -14.79
CA PHE A 33 11.13 -3.41 -14.08
C PHE A 33 11.76 -4.47 -13.16
N PRO A 34 12.31 -5.57 -13.72
CA PRO A 34 12.77 -6.73 -12.94
C PRO A 34 13.95 -6.44 -12.01
N ASN A 35 14.71 -5.37 -12.26
CA ASN A 35 15.89 -4.99 -11.48
C ASN A 35 15.62 -3.85 -10.48
N ASN A 36 14.44 -3.22 -10.57
CA ASN A 36 14.06 -2.09 -9.73
C ASN A 36 13.29 -2.54 -8.49
N ALA A 37 13.23 -1.67 -7.48
CA ALA A 37 12.47 -1.95 -6.27
C ALA A 37 10.98 -1.66 -6.48
N VAL A 38 10.22 -2.65 -6.97
CA VAL A 38 8.76 -2.56 -7.12
C VAL A 38 8.06 -3.12 -5.90
N HIS A 39 7.32 -2.25 -5.21
CA HIS A 39 6.67 -2.52 -3.93
C HIS A 39 5.15 -2.44 -4.00
N TYR A 40 4.51 -3.19 -3.10
CA TYR A 40 3.06 -3.24 -2.94
C TYR A 40 2.69 -2.71 -1.54
N PHE A 41 1.91 -1.63 -1.49
CA PHE A 41 1.61 -0.91 -0.25
C PHE A 41 0.10 -0.70 -0.06
N VAL A 42 -0.57 -1.62 0.61
CA VAL A 42 -2.01 -1.54 0.89
C VAL A 42 -2.30 -1.62 2.39
N SER A 43 -3.58 -1.49 2.77
CA SER A 43 -4.01 -1.79 4.13
C SER A 43 -3.64 -3.23 4.48
N TYR A 44 -2.94 -3.37 5.60
CA TYR A 44 -2.52 -4.64 6.20
C TYR A 44 -3.62 -5.25 7.08
N PHE A 45 -4.81 -4.63 7.14
CA PHE A 45 -5.97 -5.24 7.77
C PHE A 45 -6.72 -6.12 6.76
N ASP A 46 -6.94 -7.38 7.13
CA ASP A 46 -7.88 -8.28 6.46
C ASP A 46 -9.31 -8.01 6.91
N TYR A 47 -9.48 -7.68 8.20
CA TYR A 47 -10.72 -7.18 8.79
C TYR A 47 -10.41 -5.96 9.65
N TYR A 48 -11.28 -4.94 9.57
CA TYR A 48 -11.15 -3.73 10.37
C TYR A 48 -12.52 -3.13 10.68
N GLN A 49 -12.83 -3.05 11.97
CA GLN A 49 -13.94 -2.31 12.53
C GLN A 49 -13.38 -1.14 13.33
N PRO A 50 -13.70 0.12 12.97
CA PRO A 50 -13.28 1.27 13.74
C PRO A 50 -14.02 1.33 15.08
N GLU A 51 -13.34 1.89 16.07
CA GLU A 51 -14.00 2.36 17.29
C GLU A 51 -15.03 3.43 16.94
N SER A 52 -16.25 3.29 17.46
CA SER A 52 -17.29 4.29 17.25
C SER A 52 -18.33 4.25 18.37
N TYR A 53 -19.06 5.36 18.52
CA TYR A 53 -20.19 5.45 19.43
C TYR A 53 -21.44 5.77 18.63
N LEU A 54 -22.53 5.04 18.88
CA LEU A 54 -23.86 5.22 18.26
C LEU A 54 -24.79 5.92 19.26
N PRO A 55 -24.93 7.25 19.22
CA PRO A 55 -25.66 8.00 20.26
C PRO A 55 -27.13 7.61 20.35
N ALA A 56 -27.76 7.33 19.20
CA ALA A 56 -29.17 6.95 19.14
C ALA A 56 -29.49 5.64 19.89
N GLN A 57 -28.50 4.77 20.06
CA GLN A 57 -28.65 3.47 20.71
C GLN A 57 -27.91 3.42 22.06
N GLY A 58 -27.12 4.44 22.39
CA GLY A 58 -26.24 4.43 23.56
C GLY A 58 -25.15 3.36 23.50
N VAL A 59 -24.83 2.84 22.31
CA VAL A 59 -23.90 1.71 22.13
C VAL A 59 -22.52 2.23 21.76
N TYR A 60 -21.51 1.75 22.47
CA TYR A 60 -20.11 1.88 22.10
C TYR A 60 -19.67 0.61 21.36
N ILE A 61 -19.07 0.80 20.20
CA ILE A 61 -18.52 -0.25 19.34
C ILE A 61 -17.01 -0.20 19.48
N GLU A 62 -16.44 -1.26 20.03
CA GLU A 62 -14.99 -1.36 20.19
C GLU A 62 -14.30 -1.57 18.84
N LYS A 63 -13.04 -1.13 18.77
CA LYS A 63 -12.16 -1.45 17.67
C LYS A 63 -11.87 -2.94 17.65
N GLU A 64 -12.08 -3.57 16.49
CA GLU A 64 -11.68 -4.95 16.23
C GLU A 64 -10.94 -4.99 14.91
N ALA A 65 -9.80 -5.67 14.84
CA ALA A 65 -9.04 -5.78 13.60
C ALA A 65 -8.23 -7.06 13.54
N THR A 66 -8.11 -7.59 12.33
CA THR A 66 -7.23 -8.72 12.01
C THR A 66 -6.14 -8.25 11.06
N ILE A 67 -4.89 -8.48 11.46
CA ILE A 67 -3.70 -8.06 10.72
C ILE A 67 -3.20 -9.20 9.83
N ASN A 68 -2.89 -8.84 8.59
CA ASN A 68 -2.12 -9.65 7.67
C ASN A 68 -0.62 -9.33 7.80
N GLN A 69 0.12 -10.24 8.44
CA GLN A 69 1.55 -10.07 8.70
C GLN A 69 2.39 -9.98 7.40
N GLU A 70 1.97 -10.63 6.33
CA GLU A 70 2.68 -10.59 5.06
C GLU A 70 2.59 -9.19 4.42
N ILE A 71 1.39 -8.59 4.43
CA ILE A 71 1.20 -7.22 3.94
C ILE A 71 1.93 -6.21 4.82
N GLU A 72 1.96 -6.41 6.14
CA GLU A 72 2.75 -5.58 7.04
C GLU A 72 4.25 -5.63 6.70
N MET A 73 4.79 -6.82 6.45
CA MET A 73 6.17 -7.00 6.01
C MET A 73 6.45 -6.27 4.67
N TYR A 74 5.52 -6.33 3.71
CA TYR A 74 5.65 -5.58 2.46
C TYR A 74 5.67 -4.07 2.67
N ARG A 75 4.88 -3.53 3.61
CA ARG A 75 4.91 -2.10 3.97
C ARG A 75 6.26 -1.70 4.56
N LEU A 76 6.81 -2.51 5.46
CA LEU A 76 8.14 -2.27 6.05
C LEU A 76 9.25 -2.32 4.98
N ALA A 77 9.20 -3.31 4.07
CA ALA A 77 10.14 -3.41 2.95
C ALA A 77 10.08 -2.21 2.01
N THR A 78 8.88 -1.66 1.80
CA THR A 78 8.66 -0.44 1.02
C THR A 78 9.38 0.74 1.66
N MET A 79 9.18 0.95 2.96
CA MET A 79 9.83 2.05 3.70
C MET A 79 11.35 1.92 3.67
N ALA A 80 11.88 0.73 3.92
CA ALA A 80 13.32 0.47 3.87
C ALA A 80 13.91 0.79 2.49
N SER A 81 13.19 0.45 1.41
CA SER A 81 13.64 0.74 0.04
C SER A 81 13.60 2.22 -0.28
N LEU A 82 12.56 2.95 0.16
CA LEU A 82 12.48 4.41 -0.02
C LEU A 82 13.62 5.17 0.67
N LEU A 83 14.17 4.62 1.76
CA LEU A 83 15.31 5.21 2.48
C LEU A 83 16.68 4.83 1.90
N SER A 84 16.76 3.72 1.14
CA SER A 84 18.03 3.14 0.70
C SER A 84 18.27 3.21 -0.81
N ARG A 85 17.23 3.44 -1.61
CA ARG A 85 17.26 3.36 -3.08
C ARG A 85 16.47 4.49 -3.73
N ASN A 86 16.91 4.91 -4.92
CA ASN A 86 16.23 5.91 -5.74
C ASN A 86 15.32 5.30 -6.81
N ASP A 87 15.48 4.01 -7.08
CA ASP A 87 14.81 3.31 -8.18
C ASP A 87 13.58 2.53 -7.68
N VAL A 88 12.72 3.24 -6.94
CA VAL A 88 11.59 2.68 -6.21
C VAL A 88 10.26 3.02 -6.90
N ILE A 89 9.45 2.00 -7.15
CA ILE A 89 8.07 2.15 -7.63
C ILE A 89 7.15 1.54 -6.58
N VAL A 90 6.23 2.34 -6.04
CA VAL A 90 5.27 1.88 -5.03
C VAL A 90 3.89 1.88 -5.64
N VAL A 91 3.27 0.70 -5.72
CA VAL A 91 1.86 0.57 -6.08
C VAL A 91 1.05 0.46 -4.80
N ALA A 92 0.18 1.43 -4.55
CA ALA A 92 -0.49 1.60 -3.28
C ALA A 92 -2.00 1.77 -3.40
N SER A 93 -2.70 1.56 -2.28
CA SER A 93 -4.08 2.03 -2.11
C SER A 93 -4.12 3.39 -1.39
N ALA A 94 -5.31 3.92 -1.13
CA ALA A 94 -5.50 5.12 -0.30
C ALA A 94 -4.87 5.00 1.10
N SER A 95 -4.56 3.78 1.57
CA SER A 95 -3.78 3.53 2.79
C SER A 95 -2.42 4.22 2.84
N SER A 96 -1.86 4.65 1.71
CA SER A 96 -0.61 5.43 1.63
C SER A 96 -0.73 6.87 2.14
N LEU A 97 -1.95 7.36 2.32
CA LEU A 97 -2.23 8.70 2.83
C LEU A 97 -2.43 8.73 4.35
N TYR A 98 -2.47 7.56 4.99
CA TYR A 98 -2.66 7.41 6.42
C TYR A 98 -1.33 7.22 7.13
N GLY A 99 -1.30 7.60 8.42
CA GLY A 99 -0.16 7.37 9.30
C GLY A 99 0.22 5.89 9.33
N LEU A 100 1.52 5.64 9.50
CA LEU A 100 2.09 4.33 9.71
C LEU A 100 1.89 3.86 11.15
#